data_AF-A0A349BSM2-F1
#
_entry.id   AF-A0A349BSM2-F1
#
_cell.length_a   1.000
_cell.length_b   1.000
_cell.length_c   1.000
_cell.angle_alpha   90.00
_cell.angle_beta   90.00
_cell.angle_gamma   90.00
#
_symmetry.space_group_name_H-M   'P 1'
#
loop_
_entity.id
_entity.type
_entity.pdbx_description
1 polymer ?
#
loop_
_entity_poly.entity_id
_entity_poly.type
_entity_poly.pdbx_seq_one_letter_code
_entity_poly.pdbx_strand_id
1 'polypeptide(L)'
;MKRRTAIRNVGLVAGGVFFLPYACVLPTPKVYSNFPLVLSEKQNLVSQICNVILEENSLEFLTPESRVEFVLTMINDCGTSKELAIFIGGLEAFETALSPTHELGFETLSQEEQIKFIGNQFEENTLVTDFLKLLKKYSLLHFETSEEYLTEYLNFEFMPGRYFGRVPIKTNS
;
A
#
# COMPACT_ATOMS: atom_id res chain seq x y z
N MET A 1 59.71 2.19 16.63
CA MET A 1 58.45 2.98 16.60
C MET A 1 57.48 2.62 15.47
N LYS A 2 57.90 2.16 14.27
CA LYS A 2 56.98 1.90 13.14
C LYS A 2 55.96 0.74 13.32
N ARG A 3 56.29 -0.28 14.12
CA ARG A 3 55.42 -1.46 14.34
C ARG A 3 54.13 -1.16 15.11
N ARG A 4 54.20 -0.33 16.17
CA ARG A 4 53.01 0.02 16.97
C ARG A 4 52.01 0.85 16.17
N THR A 5 52.50 1.74 15.30
CA THR A 5 51.66 2.53 14.38
C THR A 5 51.00 1.65 13.32
N ALA A 6 51.73 0.67 12.75
CA ALA A 6 51.16 -0.27 11.78
C ALA A 6 50.02 -1.11 12.39
N ILE A 7 50.21 -1.64 13.60
CA ILE A 7 49.19 -2.43 14.30
C ILE A 7 47.97 -1.59 14.65
N ARG A 8 48.17 -0.34 15.11
CA ARG A 8 47.07 0.60 15.39
C ARG A 8 46.26 0.90 14.12
N ASN A 9 46.92 1.13 12.99
CA ASN A 9 46.25 1.41 11.73
C ASN A 9 45.50 0.19 11.19
N VAL A 10 46.08 -1.01 11.29
CA VAL A 10 45.40 -2.26 10.94
C VAL A 10 44.18 -2.50 11.83
N GLY A 11 44.28 -2.24 13.14
CA GLY A 11 43.15 -2.34 14.06
C GLY A 11 42.03 -1.35 13.75
N LEU A 12 42.37 -0.12 13.36
CA LEU A 12 41.38 0.88 12.94
C LEU A 12 40.68 0.49 11.62
N VAL A 13 41.43 -0.03 10.64
CA VAL A 13 40.86 -0.47 9.36
C VAL A 13 40.01 -1.72 9.54
N ALA A 14 40.50 -2.74 10.26
CA ALA A 14 39.78 -3.98 10.51
C ALA A 14 38.52 -3.74 11.35
N GLY A 15 38.61 -2.87 12.37
CA GLY A 15 37.46 -2.44 13.17
C GLY A 15 36.44 -1.70 12.31
N GLY A 16 36.87 -0.74 11.50
CA GLY A 16 35.98 0.01 10.60
C GLY A 16 35.20 -0.89 9.63
N VAL A 17 35.88 -1.83 8.97
CA VAL A 17 35.25 -2.77 8.01
C VAL A 17 34.22 -3.69 8.69
N PHE A 18 34.44 -4.07 9.96
CA PHE A 18 33.50 -4.90 10.70
C PHE A 18 32.18 -4.18 11.04
N PHE A 19 32.21 -2.85 11.23
CA PHE A 19 31.01 -2.06 11.53
C PHE A 19 30.25 -1.56 10.29
N LEU A 20 30.86 -1.54 9.10
CA LEU A 20 30.21 -1.10 7.86
C LEU A 20 28.89 -1.84 7.52
N PRO A 21 28.78 -3.19 7.60
CA PRO A 21 27.53 -3.86 7.24
C PRO A 21 26.37 -3.55 8.19
N TYR A 22 26.65 -3.16 9.44
CA TYR A 22 25.62 -2.82 10.43
C TYR A 22 25.04 -1.41 10.23
N ALA A 23 25.81 -0.51 9.61
CA ALA A 23 25.35 0.84 9.27
C ALA A 23 24.45 0.89 8.03
N CYS A 24 24.45 -0.19 7.22
CA CYS A 24 23.66 -0.32 6.00
C CYS A 24 22.56 -1.38 6.11
N VAL A 25 21.84 -1.43 7.23
CA VAL A 25 20.52 -2.10 7.26
C VAL A 25 19.53 -1.16 6.58
N LEU A 26 19.63 -1.06 5.25
CA LEU A 26 18.61 -0.40 4.46
C LEU A 26 17.41 -1.37 4.37
N PRO A 27 16.17 -0.89 4.62
CA PRO A 27 15.01 -1.71 4.37
C PRO A 27 15.02 -2.18 2.91
N THR A 28 14.90 -3.48 2.69
CA THR A 28 14.79 -4.02 1.34
C THR A 28 13.52 -3.45 0.70
N PRO A 29 13.61 -2.75 -0.45
CA PRO A 29 12.42 -2.24 -1.11
C PRO A 29 11.51 -3.42 -1.50
N LYS A 30 10.20 -3.29 -1.26
CA LYS A 30 9.24 -4.30 -1.70
C LYS A 30 9.14 -4.26 -3.22
N VAL A 31 9.42 -5.40 -3.85
CA VAL A 31 9.35 -5.57 -5.31
C VAL A 31 8.31 -6.62 -5.61
N TYR A 32 7.41 -6.30 -6.53
CA TYR A 32 6.31 -7.16 -6.94
C TYR A 32 6.68 -7.87 -8.24
N SER A 33 6.53 -9.20 -8.28
CA SER A 33 6.96 -10.04 -9.40
C SER A 33 6.28 -9.70 -10.72
N ASN A 34 4.99 -9.34 -10.70
CA ASN A 34 4.20 -9.07 -11.91
C ASN A 34 4.35 -7.61 -12.41
N PHE A 35 4.94 -6.71 -11.62
CA PHE A 35 5.23 -5.33 -12.02
C PHE A 35 6.49 -4.80 -11.30
N PRO A 36 7.68 -5.35 -11.63
CA PRO A 36 8.92 -5.04 -10.92
C PRO A 36 9.40 -3.58 -11.10
N LEU A 37 8.86 -2.87 -12.09
CA LEU A 37 9.17 -1.47 -12.38
C LEU A 37 8.45 -0.48 -11.45
N VAL A 38 7.45 -0.94 -10.68
CA VAL A 38 6.74 -0.12 -9.70
C VAL A 38 7.53 -0.09 -8.40
N LEU A 39 8.55 0.76 -8.39
CA LEU A 39 9.44 1.00 -7.24
C LEU A 39 8.81 1.99 -6.25
N SER A 40 9.54 2.32 -5.18
CA SER A 40 9.04 3.10 -4.03
C SER A 40 8.36 4.43 -4.39
N GLU A 41 8.83 5.15 -5.40
CA GLU A 41 8.22 6.41 -5.85
C GLU A 41 6.82 6.20 -6.42
N LYS A 42 6.68 5.25 -7.34
CA LYS A 42 5.37 4.87 -7.91
C LYS A 42 4.45 4.25 -6.87
N GLN A 43 4.99 3.48 -5.93
CA GLN A 43 4.21 2.97 -4.78
C GLN A 43 3.69 4.12 -3.91
N ASN A 44 4.50 5.15 -3.67
CA ASN A 44 4.09 6.33 -2.93
C ASN A 44 2.97 7.10 -3.66
N LEU A 45 3.08 7.24 -4.99
CA LEU A 45 2.01 7.83 -5.81
C LEU A 45 0.69 7.06 -5.66
N VAL A 46 0.73 5.72 -5.78
CA VAL A 46 -0.45 4.87 -5.56
C VAL A 46 -1.00 5.05 -4.15
N SER A 47 -0.14 5.14 -3.13
CA SER A 47 -0.53 5.40 -1.74
C SER A 47 -1.32 6.70 -1.61
N GLN A 48 -0.81 7.79 -2.20
CA GLN A 48 -1.49 9.09 -2.19
C GLN A 48 -2.85 9.02 -2.89
N ILE A 49 -2.93 8.37 -4.05
CA ILE A 49 -4.20 8.21 -4.79
C ILE A 49 -5.21 7.43 -3.94
N CYS A 50 -4.81 6.32 -3.33
CA CYS A 50 -5.66 5.53 -2.44
C CYS A 50 -6.16 6.36 -1.24
N ASN A 51 -5.31 7.20 -0.66
CA ASN A 51 -5.65 8.08 0.46
C ASN A 51 -6.61 9.21 0.08
N VAL A 52 -6.57 9.68 -1.17
CA VAL A 52 -7.57 10.63 -1.68
C VAL A 52 -8.90 9.93 -2.00
N ILE A 53 -8.87 8.70 -2.52
CA ILE A 53 -10.10 7.93 -2.82
C ILE A 53 -10.86 7.56 -1.54
N LEU A 54 -10.12 7.13 -0.52
CA LEU A 54 -10.66 6.77 0.79
C LEU A 54 -9.74 7.38 1.83
N GLU A 55 -10.23 8.36 2.58
CA GLU A 55 -9.41 8.98 3.63
C GLU A 55 -8.98 7.91 4.65
N GLU A 56 -7.73 8.02 5.11
CA GLU A 56 -7.17 7.09 6.09
C GLU A 56 -7.53 7.58 7.50
N ASN A 57 -8.42 6.87 8.18
CA ASN A 57 -8.69 7.09 9.60
C ASN A 57 -7.91 6.05 10.42
N SER A 58 -6.60 6.27 10.55
CA SER A 58 -5.64 5.32 11.13
C SER A 58 -5.86 4.99 12.61
N LEU A 59 -6.69 5.76 13.30
CA LEU A 59 -7.04 5.53 14.70
C LEU A 59 -8.19 4.54 14.89
N GLU A 60 -9.07 4.40 13.89
CA GLU A 60 -10.28 3.56 13.99
C GLU A 60 -10.10 2.21 13.27
N PHE A 61 -9.41 2.18 12.12
CA PHE A 61 -9.33 0.97 11.29
C PHE A 61 -7.89 0.46 11.16
N LEU A 62 -7.32 0.01 12.27
CA LEU A 62 -5.92 -0.44 12.31
C LEU A 62 -5.77 -1.82 11.64
N THR A 63 -4.82 -1.91 10.71
CA THR A 63 -4.41 -3.15 10.02
C THR A 63 -2.91 -3.37 10.19
N PRO A 64 -2.41 -4.63 10.15
CA PRO A 64 -0.97 -4.89 10.28
C PRO A 64 -0.16 -4.38 9.08
N GLU A 65 -0.77 -4.34 7.90
CA GLU A 65 -0.24 -3.76 6.67
C GLU A 65 -0.83 -2.38 6.37
N SER A 66 -0.13 -1.60 5.55
CA SER A 66 -0.67 -0.37 4.98
C SER A 66 -1.64 -0.66 3.83
N ARG A 67 -2.60 0.23 3.58
CA ARG A 67 -3.54 0.10 2.47
C ARG A 67 -2.84 -0.09 1.12
N VAL A 68 -1.78 0.68 0.84
CA VAL A 68 -1.05 0.56 -0.42
C VAL A 68 -0.37 -0.80 -0.55
N GLU A 69 0.17 -1.33 0.54
CA GLU A 69 0.77 -2.66 0.55
C GLU A 69 -0.27 -3.73 0.26
N PHE A 70 -1.44 -3.67 0.91
CA PHE A 70 -2.54 -4.58 0.62
C PHE A 70 -2.96 -4.50 -0.85
N VAL A 71 -3.22 -3.29 -1.36
CA VAL A 71 -3.68 -3.06 -2.74
C VAL A 71 -2.69 -3.63 -3.75
N LEU A 72 -1.40 -3.33 -3.61
CA LEU A 72 -0.37 -3.82 -4.52
C LEU A 72 -0.18 -5.33 -4.41
N THR A 73 -0.20 -5.88 -3.20
CA THR A 73 -0.11 -7.34 -2.99
C THR A 73 -1.29 -8.06 -3.62
N MET A 74 -2.51 -7.54 -3.44
CA MET A 74 -3.71 -8.13 -4.03
C MET A 74 -3.71 -8.07 -5.56
N ILE A 75 -3.27 -6.97 -6.16
CA ILE A 75 -3.14 -6.86 -7.62
C ILE A 75 -2.03 -7.80 -8.12
N ASN A 76 -0.90 -7.91 -7.40
CA ASN A 76 0.21 -8.77 -7.79
C ASN A 76 -0.14 -10.25 -7.73
N ASP A 77 -0.69 -10.72 -6.60
CA ASP A 77 -0.86 -12.15 -6.34
C ASP A 77 -2.19 -12.70 -6.84
N CYS A 78 -3.25 -11.88 -6.77
CA CYS A 78 -4.62 -12.30 -7.06
C CYS A 78 -5.23 -11.61 -8.29
N GLY A 79 -4.56 -10.61 -8.86
CA GLY A 79 -5.05 -9.86 -10.01
C GLY A 79 -5.11 -10.71 -11.27
N THR A 80 -6.18 -10.54 -12.04
CA THR A 80 -6.26 -11.13 -13.39
C THR A 80 -5.27 -10.45 -14.33
N SER A 81 -4.89 -11.11 -15.44
CA SER A 81 -4.01 -10.49 -16.46
C SER A 81 -4.56 -9.17 -17.00
N LYS A 82 -5.90 -9.01 -17.03
CA LYS A 82 -6.56 -7.76 -17.40
C LYS A 82 -6.35 -6.67 -16.34
N GLU A 83 -6.52 -7.00 -15.06
CA GLU A 83 -6.31 -6.04 -13.96
C GLU A 83 -4.83 -5.61 -13.86
N LEU A 84 -3.89 -6.53 -14.08
CA LEU A 84 -2.47 -6.20 -14.17
C LEU A 84 -2.17 -5.22 -15.31
N ALA A 85 -2.76 -5.44 -16.49
CA ALA A 85 -2.60 -4.53 -17.63
C ALA A 85 -3.23 -3.16 -17.37
N ILE A 86 -4.42 -3.12 -16.74
CA ILE A 86 -5.08 -1.88 -16.32
C ILE A 86 -4.21 -1.14 -15.30
N PHE A 87 -3.61 -1.85 -14.35
CA PHE A 87 -2.76 -1.25 -13.33
C PHE A 87 -1.51 -0.59 -13.93
N ILE A 88 -0.74 -1.34 -14.72
CA ILE A 88 0.51 -0.85 -15.31
C ILE A 88 0.23 0.30 -16.30
N GLY A 89 -0.67 0.07 -17.26
CA GLY A 89 -1.00 1.09 -18.26
C GLY A 89 -1.72 2.30 -17.66
N GLY A 90 -2.50 2.08 -16.59
CA GLY A 90 -3.26 3.12 -15.91
C GLY A 90 -2.40 4.04 -15.08
N LEU A 91 -1.36 3.48 -14.45
CA LEU A 91 -0.36 4.25 -13.74
C LEU A 91 0.41 5.18 -14.69
N GLU A 92 0.85 4.66 -15.84
CA GLU A 92 1.53 5.47 -16.86
C GLU A 92 0.59 6.54 -17.47
N ALA A 93 -0.66 6.17 -17.73
CA ALA A 93 -1.67 7.10 -18.23
C ALA A 93 -2.00 8.19 -17.20
N PHE A 94 -2.05 7.84 -15.91
CA PHE A 94 -2.28 8.79 -14.82
C PHE A 94 -1.13 9.78 -14.69
N GLU A 95 0.12 9.31 -14.72
CA GLU A 95 1.32 10.17 -14.71
C GLU A 95 1.30 11.15 -15.89
N THR A 96 0.95 10.65 -17.09
CA THR A 96 0.84 11.48 -18.30
C THR A 96 -0.31 12.50 -18.22
N ALA A 97 -1.44 12.12 -17.63
CA ALA A 97 -2.59 13.00 -17.44
C ALA A 97 -2.31 14.10 -16.40
N LEU A 98 -1.51 13.78 -15.37
CA LEU A 98 -1.09 14.72 -14.34
C LEU A 98 -0.10 15.75 -14.88
N SER A 99 0.94 15.29 -15.58
CA SER A 99 1.93 16.16 -16.18
C SER A 99 2.48 15.54 -17.47
N PRO A 100 2.06 16.02 -18.66
CA PRO A 100 2.63 15.53 -19.91
C PRO A 100 4.15 15.79 -20.01
N THR A 101 4.68 16.74 -19.22
CA THR A 101 6.12 17.04 -19.09
C THR A 101 6.79 16.40 -17.87
N HIS A 102 6.06 15.68 -16.99
CA HIS A 102 6.55 15.07 -15.75
C HIS A 102 7.19 16.07 -14.74
N GLU A 103 6.82 17.35 -14.81
CA GLU A 103 7.38 18.40 -13.95
C GLU A 103 6.60 18.59 -12.64
N LEU A 104 5.33 18.16 -12.61
CA LEU A 104 4.43 18.29 -11.46
C LEU A 104 4.18 16.91 -10.86
N GLY A 105 4.62 16.72 -9.61
CA GLY A 105 4.31 15.55 -8.80
C GLY A 105 2.93 15.67 -8.15
N PHE A 106 2.24 14.55 -7.94
CA PHE A 106 0.90 14.56 -7.35
C PHE A 106 0.91 15.13 -5.93
N GLU A 107 2.00 14.91 -5.18
CA GLU A 107 2.21 15.50 -3.85
C GLU A 107 2.32 17.03 -3.84
N THR A 108 2.60 17.66 -4.98
CA THR A 108 2.74 19.12 -5.06
C THR A 108 1.38 19.84 -5.16
N LEU A 109 0.33 19.11 -5.53
CA LEU A 109 -1.03 19.62 -5.58
C LEU A 109 -1.60 19.77 -4.16
N SER A 110 -2.43 20.79 -3.95
CA SER A 110 -3.22 20.89 -2.72
C SER A 110 -4.25 19.77 -2.63
N GLN A 111 -4.70 19.43 -1.41
CA GLN A 111 -5.69 18.36 -1.21
C GLN A 111 -6.98 18.59 -2.01
N GLU A 112 -7.45 19.84 -2.11
CA GLU A 112 -8.63 20.19 -2.90
C GLU A 112 -8.41 19.97 -4.40
N GLU A 113 -7.21 20.30 -4.92
CA GLU A 113 -6.84 20.06 -6.31
C GLU A 113 -6.69 18.57 -6.61
N GLN A 114 -6.13 17.78 -5.69
CA GLN A 114 -6.02 16.32 -5.81
C GLN A 114 -7.41 15.67 -5.91
N ILE A 115 -8.33 16.04 -5.02
CA ILE A 115 -9.72 15.54 -5.01
C ILE A 115 -10.41 15.92 -6.32
N LYS A 116 -10.27 17.17 -6.75
CA LYS A 116 -10.88 17.65 -8.00
C LYS A 116 -10.31 16.94 -9.23
N PHE A 117 -9.00 16.71 -9.27
CA PHE A 117 -8.33 16.01 -10.36
C PHE A 117 -8.83 14.56 -10.46
N ILE A 118 -8.80 13.82 -9.35
CA ILE A 118 -9.31 12.43 -9.31
C ILE A 118 -10.80 12.38 -9.63
N GLY A 119 -11.59 13.33 -9.11
CA GLY A 119 -13.02 13.44 -9.39
C GLY A 119 -13.33 13.58 -10.89
N ASN A 120 -12.62 14.47 -11.60
CA ASN A 120 -12.78 14.65 -13.03
C ASN A 120 -12.43 13.37 -13.81
N GLN A 121 -11.39 12.65 -13.41
CA GLN A 121 -10.97 11.40 -14.06
C GLN A 121 -12.00 10.26 -13.89
N PHE A 122 -12.87 10.32 -12.87
CA PHE A 122 -13.97 9.36 -12.72
C PHE A 122 -15.14 9.60 -13.69
N GLU A 123 -15.30 10.82 -14.21
CA GLU A 123 -16.34 11.16 -15.18
C GLU A 123 -15.95 10.76 -16.60
N GLU A 124 -14.65 10.71 -16.87
CA GLU A 124 -14.10 10.21 -18.12
C GLU A 124 -14.28 8.67 -18.19
N ASN A 125 -14.39 8.09 -19.40
CA ASN A 125 -14.40 6.63 -19.58
C ASN A 125 -13.07 6.19 -20.20
N THR A 126 -11.97 6.52 -19.52
CA THR A 126 -10.61 6.29 -20.00
C THR A 126 -9.93 5.17 -19.23
N LEU A 127 -8.71 4.81 -19.65
CA LEU A 127 -7.88 3.84 -18.96
C LEU A 127 -7.54 4.30 -17.52
N VAL A 128 -7.38 5.62 -17.31
CA VAL A 128 -7.18 6.23 -15.99
C VAL A 128 -8.39 5.95 -15.08
N THR A 129 -9.60 6.06 -15.61
CA THR A 129 -10.83 5.74 -14.88
C THR A 129 -10.88 4.28 -14.44
N ASP A 130 -10.52 3.35 -15.33
CA ASP A 130 -10.49 1.92 -15.00
C ASP A 130 -9.44 1.60 -13.93
N PHE A 131 -8.30 2.29 -13.97
CA PHE A 131 -7.25 2.23 -12.96
C PHE A 131 -7.73 2.77 -11.60
N LEU A 132 -8.37 3.94 -11.58
CA LEU A 132 -8.92 4.51 -10.33
C LEU A 132 -10.02 3.62 -9.74
N LYS A 133 -10.86 3.00 -10.59
CA LYS A 133 -11.85 2.00 -10.16
C LYS A 133 -11.17 0.76 -9.56
N LEU A 134 -10.06 0.30 -10.13
CA LEU A 134 -9.28 -0.82 -9.62
C LEU A 134 -8.70 -0.50 -8.23
N LEU A 135 -8.07 0.66 -8.06
CA LEU A 135 -7.54 1.11 -6.77
C LEU A 135 -8.65 1.27 -5.73
N LYS A 136 -9.79 1.84 -6.13
CA LYS A 136 -10.98 1.97 -5.27
C LYS A 136 -11.49 0.61 -4.80
N LYS A 137 -11.60 -0.37 -5.71
CA LYS A 137 -12.05 -1.74 -5.40
C LYS A 137 -11.20 -2.36 -4.29
N TYR A 138 -9.87 -2.34 -4.43
CA TYR A 138 -8.99 -2.96 -3.43
C TYR A 138 -8.84 -2.12 -2.15
N SER A 139 -8.96 -0.79 -2.23
CA SER A 139 -8.97 0.08 -1.05
C SER A 139 -10.20 -0.15 -0.20
N LEU A 140 -11.37 -0.32 -0.83
CA LEU A 140 -12.61 -0.69 -0.13
C LEU A 140 -12.50 -2.10 0.45
N LEU A 141 -11.95 -3.06 -0.31
CA LEU A 141 -11.75 -4.41 0.20
C LEU A 141 -10.88 -4.41 1.47
N HIS A 142 -9.75 -3.70 1.47
CA HIS A 142 -8.88 -3.56 2.64
C HIS A 142 -9.64 -3.05 3.87
N PHE A 143 -10.46 -2.01 3.68
CA PHE A 143 -11.29 -1.43 4.73
C PHE A 143 -12.36 -2.43 5.24
N GLU A 144 -13.07 -3.09 4.33
CA GLU A 144 -14.13 -4.04 4.64
C GLU A 144 -13.61 -5.33 5.29
N THR A 145 -12.33 -5.66 5.11
CA THR A 145 -11.68 -6.81 5.75
C THR A 145 -10.94 -6.47 7.04
N SER A 146 -10.94 -5.20 7.47
CA SER A 146 -10.34 -4.80 8.73
C SER A 146 -11.09 -5.40 9.93
N GLU A 147 -10.35 -5.72 11.00
CA GLU A 147 -10.94 -6.28 12.23
C GLU A 147 -12.07 -5.39 12.76
N GLU A 148 -11.80 -4.09 12.90
CA GLU A 148 -12.76 -3.11 13.41
C GLU A 148 -14.05 -3.09 12.56
N TYR A 149 -13.92 -3.09 11.22
CA TYR A 149 -15.10 -3.09 10.36
C TYR A 149 -15.92 -4.36 10.55
N LEU A 150 -15.27 -5.51 10.63
CA LEU A 150 -15.93 -6.80 10.81
C LEU A 150 -16.63 -6.89 12.17
N THR A 151 -15.99 -6.46 13.26
CA THR A 151 -16.55 -6.56 14.61
C THR A 151 -17.63 -5.52 14.88
N GLU A 152 -17.36 -4.24 14.59
CA GLU A 152 -18.25 -3.13 14.97
C GLU A 152 -19.43 -2.96 14.00
N TYR A 153 -19.21 -3.17 12.70
CA TYR A 153 -20.25 -2.93 11.69
C TYR A 153 -20.97 -4.21 11.26
N LEU A 154 -20.26 -5.34 11.15
CA LEU A 154 -20.86 -6.62 10.72
C LEU A 154 -21.22 -7.55 11.87
N ASN A 155 -20.87 -7.23 13.13
CA ASN A 155 -21.03 -8.12 14.28
C ASN A 155 -20.42 -9.51 14.03
N PHE A 156 -19.27 -9.54 13.33
CA PHE A 156 -18.59 -10.77 12.98
C PHE A 156 -17.98 -11.44 14.22
N GLU A 157 -18.15 -12.76 14.33
CA GLU A 157 -17.50 -13.59 15.35
C GLU A 157 -16.70 -14.70 14.67
N PHE A 158 -15.40 -14.79 14.96
CA PHE A 158 -14.51 -15.77 14.33
C PHE A 158 -14.92 -17.20 14.70
N MET A 159 -14.94 -18.10 13.71
CA MET A 159 -15.38 -19.49 13.93
C MET A 159 -14.32 -20.33 14.66
N PRO A 160 -14.74 -21.33 15.46
CA PRO A 160 -16.12 -21.66 15.80
C PRO A 160 -16.73 -20.61 16.75
N GLY A 161 -17.92 -20.12 16.41
CA GLY A 161 -18.67 -19.19 17.27
C GLY A 161 -19.03 -19.81 18.62
N ARG A 162 -19.74 -19.07 19.48
CA ARG A 162 -20.03 -19.52 20.85
C ARG A 162 -20.71 -20.89 20.89
N TYR A 163 -20.17 -21.80 21.71
CA TYR A 163 -20.82 -23.06 22.01
C TYR A 163 -22.01 -22.84 22.96
N PHE A 164 -23.23 -22.95 22.44
CA PHE A 164 -24.46 -22.90 23.24
C PHE A 164 -24.90 -24.32 23.66
N GLY A 165 -24.33 -24.83 24.75
CA GLY A 165 -24.64 -26.17 25.27
C GLY A 165 -26.08 -26.38 25.77
N ARG A 166 -26.85 -25.30 25.98
CA ARG A 166 -28.28 -25.36 26.33
C ARG A 166 -28.99 -24.15 25.72
N VAL A 167 -29.79 -24.37 24.69
CA VAL A 167 -30.61 -23.33 24.03
C VAL A 167 -32.08 -23.53 24.44
N PRO A 168 -32.76 -22.51 25.00
CA PRO A 168 -34.18 -22.62 25.34
C PRO A 168 -35.02 -22.76 24.07
N ILE A 169 -35.95 -23.72 24.08
CA ILE A 169 -36.90 -23.91 22.97
C ILE A 169 -37.98 -22.84 23.10
N LYS A 170 -38.17 -22.01 22.06
CA LYS A 170 -39.31 -21.09 21.99
C LYS A 170 -40.59 -21.92 21.80
N THR A 171 -41.40 -22.06 22.84
CA THR A 171 -42.76 -22.56 22.73
C THR A 171 -43.64 -21.41 22.26
N ASN A 172 -44.14 -21.47 21.02
CA ASN A 172 -45.18 -20.55 20.56
C ASN A 172 -46.47 -20.85 21.34
N SER A 173 -46.86 -19.92 22.22
CA SER A 173 -48.18 -19.88 22.85
C SER A 173 -49.23 -19.30 21.91
#